data_AF-A0A7V5VP29-F1
#
_entry.id   AF-A0A7V5VP29-F1
#
_cell.length_a   1.000
_cell.length_b   1.000
_cell.length_c   1.000
_cell.angle_alpha   90.00
_cell.angle_beta   90.00
_cell.angle_gamma   90.00
#
_symmetry.space_group_name_H-M   'P 1'
#
loop_
_entity.id
_entity.type
_entity.pdbx_description
1 polymer ?
#
loop_
_entity_poly.entity_id
_entity_poly.type
_entity_poly.pdbx_seq_one_letter_code
_entity_poly.pdbx_strand_id
1 'polypeptide(L)'
;MPRRRTIGTNPLDSVIPSRQLVEGEATKKIRKERLTVHLPVELIERVKNAVYWTPGLTLAGLAEEALTLAVERLERERGEPFPPRKSELKGGRPLK
;
A
#
# COMPACT_ATOMS: atom_id res chain seq x y z
N MET A 1 3.30 21.32 -18.13
CA MET A 1 3.38 21.73 -19.56
C MET A 1 1.97 22.05 -20.04
N PRO A 2 1.73 23.21 -20.67
CA PRO A 2 0.39 23.56 -21.15
C PRO A 2 0.02 22.66 -22.34
N ARG A 3 -1.21 22.10 -22.32
CA ARG A 3 -1.74 21.31 -23.45
C ARG A 3 -1.79 22.20 -24.69
N ARG A 4 -1.19 21.74 -25.79
CA ARG A 4 -1.30 22.42 -27.10
C ARG A 4 -2.78 22.47 -27.47
N ARG A 5 -3.35 23.67 -27.59
CA ARG A 5 -4.69 23.87 -28.15
C ARG A 5 -4.58 23.69 -29.66
N THR A 6 -5.23 22.67 -30.21
CA THR A 6 -5.41 22.55 -31.66
C THR A 6 -6.25 23.73 -32.16
N ILE A 7 -5.82 24.34 -33.27
CA ILE A 7 -6.59 25.37 -33.95
C ILE A 7 -7.55 24.65 -34.90
N GLY A 8 -8.85 24.73 -34.60
CA GLY A 8 -9.93 24.12 -35.40
C GLY A 8 -10.42 22.76 -34.89
N THR A 9 -11.64 22.40 -35.33
CA THR A 9 -12.29 21.12 -35.06
C THR A 9 -11.48 19.98 -35.67
N ASN A 10 -10.96 19.07 -34.84
CA ASN A 10 -10.19 17.93 -35.33
C ASN A 10 -11.15 16.89 -35.94
N PRO A 11 -11.06 16.59 -37.25
CA PRO A 11 -11.98 15.68 -37.93
C PRO A 11 -11.88 14.22 -37.45
N LEU A 12 -10.91 13.89 -36.60
CA LEU A 12 -10.76 12.58 -35.97
C LEU A 12 -11.63 12.41 -34.71
N ASP A 13 -12.14 13.50 -34.11
CA ASP A 13 -12.95 13.44 -32.89
C ASP A 13 -14.35 12.83 -33.15
N SER A 14 -14.83 12.83 -34.39
CA SER A 14 -16.13 12.28 -34.80
C SER A 14 -16.14 10.75 -34.96
N VAL A 15 -14.98 10.11 -35.08
CA VAL A 15 -14.85 8.66 -35.36
C VAL A 15 -14.43 7.88 -34.11
N ILE A 16 -13.94 8.59 -33.08
CA ILE A 16 -13.60 7.97 -31.81
C ILE A 16 -14.87 8.00 -30.94
N PRO A 17 -15.56 6.87 -30.72
CA PRO A 17 -16.57 6.84 -29.68
C PRO A 17 -15.88 7.26 -28.39
N SER A 18 -16.32 8.38 -27.82
CA SER A 18 -15.89 8.86 -26.52
C SER A 18 -16.10 7.69 -25.58
N ARG A 19 -15.02 6.98 -25.24
CA ARG A 19 -15.04 5.94 -24.24
C ARG A 19 -15.53 6.67 -23.00
N GLN A 20 -16.82 6.51 -22.70
CA GLN A 20 -17.41 6.99 -21.47
C GLN A 20 -16.48 6.46 -20.40
N LEU A 21 -15.70 7.36 -19.82
CA LEU A 21 -14.94 7.07 -18.63
C LEU A 21 -16.04 6.85 -17.61
N VAL A 22 -16.45 5.59 -17.45
CA VAL A 22 -17.15 5.14 -16.27
C VAL A 22 -16.36 5.74 -15.13
N GLU A 23 -16.97 6.72 -14.47
CA GLU A 23 -16.47 7.31 -13.24
C GLU A 23 -16.55 6.20 -12.19
N GLY A 24 -15.64 5.25 -12.30
CA GLY A 24 -15.43 4.21 -11.32
C GLY A 24 -15.18 4.92 -10.02
N GLU A 25 -16.01 4.61 -9.04
CA GLU A 25 -15.91 5.04 -7.65
C GLU A 25 -14.43 5.22 -7.31
N ALA A 26 -14.04 6.45 -7.01
CA ALA A 26 -12.68 6.76 -6.64
C ALA A 26 -12.36 5.99 -5.37
N THR A 27 -11.86 4.76 -5.50
CA THR A 27 -11.39 3.93 -4.40
C THR A 27 -10.38 4.79 -3.68
N LYS A 28 -10.72 5.21 -2.44
CA LYS A 28 -9.84 6.01 -1.59
C LYS A 28 -8.48 5.32 -1.60
N LYS A 29 -7.50 5.90 -2.29
CA LYS A 29 -6.14 5.35 -2.32
C LYS A 29 -5.64 5.31 -0.89
N ILE A 30 -5.49 4.11 -0.33
CA ILE A 30 -4.94 3.91 1.01
C ILE A 30 -3.54 4.54 1.00
N ARG A 31 -3.33 5.53 1.88
CA ARG A 31 -2.01 6.14 2.03
C ARG A 31 -1.10 5.12 2.71
N LYS A 32 -0.04 4.71 2.03
CA LYS A 32 0.99 3.82 2.58
C LYS A 32 2.18 4.66 3.05
N GLU A 33 2.72 4.34 4.23
CA GLU A 33 3.92 4.98 4.79
C GLU A 33 5.09 3.99 4.83
N ARG A 34 6.32 4.50 4.85
CA ARG A 34 7.53 3.66 4.88
C ARG A 34 7.87 3.26 6.31
N LEU A 35 7.80 1.97 6.59
CA LEU A 35 8.32 1.36 7.82
C LEU A 35 9.68 0.70 7.55
N THR A 36 10.70 1.05 8.33
CA THR A 36 12.04 0.42 8.25
C THR A 36 12.30 -0.35 9.53
N VAL A 37 12.60 -1.65 9.40
CA VAL A 37 12.90 -2.55 10.52
C VAL A 37 14.19 -3.32 10.26
N HIS A 38 14.87 -3.71 11.33
CA HIS A 38 16.02 -4.60 11.25
C HIS A 38 15.55 -6.02 11.52
N LEU A 39 15.88 -6.96 10.63
CA LEU A 39 15.52 -8.37 10.75
C LEU A 39 16.79 -9.22 10.60
N PRO A 40 16.81 -10.44 11.15
CA PRO A 40 17.90 -11.39 10.91
C PRO A 40 18.09 -11.64 9.40
N VAL A 41 19.35 -11.71 8.96
CA VAL A 41 19.69 -11.90 7.54
C VAL A 41 19.05 -13.17 6.97
N GLU A 42 19.09 -14.27 7.72
CA GLU A 42 18.49 -15.54 7.32
C GLU A 42 16.98 -15.43 7.08
N LEU A 43 16.28 -14.63 7.91
CA LEU A 43 14.85 -14.41 7.73
C LEU A 43 14.58 -13.57 6.47
N ILE A 44 15.39 -12.56 6.21
CA ILE A 44 15.28 -11.73 5.00
C ILE A 44 15.42 -12.58 3.74
N GLU A 45 16.42 -13.47 3.69
CA GLU A 45 16.62 -14.36 2.54
C GLU A 45 15.47 -15.35 2.37
N ARG A 46 14.97 -15.94 3.46
CA ARG A 46 13.78 -16.81 3.41
C ARG A 46 12.54 -16.09 2.88
N VAL A 47 12.33 -14.84 3.31
CA VAL A 47 11.21 -13.99 2.87
C VAL A 47 11.35 -13.64 1.38
N LYS A 48 12.54 -13.27 0.92
CA LYS A 48 12.80 -13.03 -0.52
C LYS A 48 12.53 -14.28 -1.35
N ASN A 49 12.98 -15.45 -0.90
CA ASN A 49 12.74 -16.71 -1.58
C ASN A 49 11.24 -17.02 -1.69
N ALA A 50 10.48 -16.84 -0.60
CA ALA A 50 9.03 -17.08 -0.60
C ALA A 50 8.30 -16.19 -1.62
N VAL A 51 8.65 -14.90 -1.67
CA VAL A 51 8.07 -13.95 -2.63
C VAL A 51 8.49 -14.28 -4.07
N TYR A 52 9.75 -14.65 -4.28
CA TYR A 52 10.26 -15.02 -5.61
C TYR A 52 9.49 -16.19 -6.22
N TRP A 53 9.19 -17.22 -5.41
CA TRP A 53 8.49 -18.42 -5.87
C TRP A 53 6.95 -18.32 -5.84
N THR A 54 6.40 -17.21 -5.36
CA THR A 54 4.94 -17.00 -5.25
C THR A 54 4.49 -15.89 -6.21
N PRO A 55 3.96 -16.23 -7.40
CA PRO A 55 3.51 -15.22 -8.36
C PRO A 55 2.44 -14.29 -7.78
N GLY A 56 2.60 -12.99 -8.02
CA GLY A 56 1.65 -11.97 -7.56
C GLY A 56 1.83 -11.53 -6.11
N LEU A 57 2.68 -12.20 -5.32
CA LEU A 57 3.04 -11.76 -3.98
C LEU A 57 4.19 -10.74 -4.06
N THR A 58 4.19 -9.75 -3.17
CA THR A 58 5.28 -8.77 -3.03
C THR A 58 5.79 -8.75 -1.60
N LEU A 59 7.03 -8.31 -1.38
CA LEU A 59 7.57 -8.14 -0.03
C LEU A 59 6.68 -7.24 0.85
N ALA A 60 6.16 -6.16 0.26
CA ALA A 60 5.25 -5.25 0.95
C ALA A 60 3.90 -5.91 1.26
N GLY A 61 3.33 -6.68 0.32
CA GLY A 61 2.08 -7.40 0.53
C GLY A 61 2.19 -8.48 1.61
N LEU A 62 3.28 -9.26 1.57
CA LEU A 62 3.56 -10.25 2.60
C LEU A 62 3.75 -9.60 3.98
N ALA A 63 4.46 -8.47 4.05
CA ALA A 63 4.63 -7.73 5.31
C ALA A 63 3.30 -7.17 5.84
N GLU A 64 2.46 -6.62 4.97
CA GLU A 64 1.13 -6.09 5.30
C GLU A 64 0.23 -7.19 5.87
N GLU A 65 0.17 -8.35 5.21
CA GLU A 65 -0.61 -9.50 5.67
C GLU A 65 -0.07 -10.07 6.99
N ALA A 66 1.24 -10.31 7.09
CA ALA A 66 1.85 -10.87 8.28
C ALA A 66 1.70 -9.95 9.52
N LEU A 67 1.84 -8.64 9.33
CA LEU A 67 1.64 -7.66 10.40
C LEU A 67 0.16 -7.59 10.82
N THR A 68 -0.77 -7.67 9.87
CA THR A 68 -2.21 -7.70 10.17
C THR A 68 -2.56 -8.90 11.03
N LEU A 69 -2.15 -10.11 10.62
CA LEU A 69 -2.37 -11.34 11.38
C LEU A 69 -1.71 -11.31 12.76
N ALA A 70 -0.52 -10.74 12.87
CA ALA A 70 0.16 -10.59 14.14
C ALA A 70 -0.58 -9.64 15.10
N VAL A 71 -1.10 -8.51 14.60
CA VAL A 71 -1.90 -7.56 15.41
C VAL A 71 -3.23 -8.19 15.83
N GLU A 72 -3.96 -8.81 14.90
CA GLU A 72 -5.23 -9.48 15.21
C GLU A 72 -5.05 -10.56 16.29
N ARG A 73 -3.94 -11.31 16.23
CA ARG A 73 -3.61 -12.29 17.27
C ARG A 73 -3.41 -11.61 18.63
N LEU A 74 -2.67 -10.51 18.69
CA LEU A 74 -2.44 -9.77 19.93
C LEU A 74 -3.74 -9.15 20.49
N GLU A 75 -4.61 -8.64 19.62
CA GLU A 75 -5.93 -8.13 20.02
C GLU A 75 -6.82 -9.25 20.56
N ARG A 76 -6.79 -10.43 19.94
CA ARG A 76 -7.50 -11.61 20.44
C ARG A 76 -6.97 -12.08 21.80
N GLU A 77 -5.65 -12.10 21.99
CA GLU A 77 -5.03 -12.47 23.27
C GLU A 77 -5.36 -11.47 24.38
N ARG A 78 -5.50 -10.17 24.04
CA ARG A 78 -5.94 -9.12 24.98
C ARG A 78 -7.45 -9.15 25.24
N GLY A 79 -8.24 -9.60 24.27
CA GLY A 79 -9.71 -9.59 24.31
C GLY A 79 -10.36 -8.27 23.86
N GLU A 80 -9.56 -7.28 23.46
CA GLU A 80 -10.04 -6.00 22.95
C GLU A 80 -9.04 -5.38 21.94
N PRO A 81 -9.51 -4.54 20.99
CA PRO A 81 -8.64 -3.83 20.07
C PRO A 81 -7.68 -2.86 20.78
N PHE A 82 -6.54 -2.57 20.16
CA PHE A 82 -5.62 -1.58 20.72
C PHE A 82 -6.22 -0.16 20.62
N PRO A 83 -6.24 0.63 21.73
CA PRO A 83 -6.70 2.00 21.66
C PRO A 83 -5.74 2.85 20.81
N PRO A 84 -6.23 3.93 20.16
CA PRO A 84 -5.38 4.80 19.38
C PRO A 84 -4.28 5.40 20.27
N ARG A 85 -3.06 5.52 19.71
CA ARG A 85 -1.91 6.08 20.42
C ARG A 85 -2.23 7.48 20.94
N LYS A 86 -1.96 7.72 22.23
CA LYS A 86 -2.19 9.03 22.89
C LYS A 86 -1.27 10.14 22.37
N SER A 87 -0.15 9.78 21.74
CA SER A 87 0.77 10.69 21.06
C SER A 87 1.55 9.93 19.99
N GLU A 88 2.14 10.66 19.04
CA GLU A 88 3.03 10.04 18.05
C GLU A 88 4.25 9.41 18.72
N LEU A 89 4.69 8.26 18.18
CA LEU A 89 5.93 7.65 18.62
C LEU A 89 7.08 8.59 18.24
N LYS A 90 7.66 9.27 19.24
CA LYS A 90 8.86 10.07 19.02
C LYS A 90 9.97 9.14 18.54
N GLY A 91 10.49 9.36 17.34
CA GLY A 91 11.67 8.66 16.84
C GLY A 91 12.83 8.90 17.81
N GLY A 92 13.25 7.86 18.52
CA GLY A 92 14.25 7.96 19.58
C GLY A 92 14.64 6.59 20.14
N ARG A 93 15.66 6.58 21.01
CA ARG A 93 16.17 5.36 21.68
C ARG A 93 15.02 4.69 22.46
N PRO A 94 14.88 3.35 22.43
CA PRO A 94 13.85 2.66 23.19
C PRO A 94 13.81 3.14 24.64
N LEU A 95 12.64 3.55 25.11
CA LEU A 95 12.41 3.84 26.53
C LEU A 95 12.57 2.50 27.27
N LYS A 96 13.47 2.49 28.24
CA LYS A 96 13.73 1.35 29.13
C LYS A 96 12.63 1.23 30.18
#